data_AF-A0A943JRT8-F1
#
_entry.id   AF-A0A943JRT8-F1
#
_cell.length_a   1.000
_cell.length_b   1.000
_cell.length_c   1.000
_cell.angle_alpha   90.00
_cell.angle_beta   90.00
_cell.angle_gamma   90.00
#
_symmetry.space_group_name_H-M   'P 1'
#
loop_
_entity.id
_entity.type
_entity.pdbx_description
1 polymer ?
#
loop_
_entity_poly.entity_id
_entity_poly.type
_entity_poly.pdbx_seq_one_letter_code
_entity_poly.pdbx_strand_id
1 'polypeptide(L)'
;MGNFREVNDDILRDWLSIREQEVFCTLTGEDKKHHIYFDELSENILKNVPKQNQKYVKKQLEILDKNFMDYLSYWNEKYYRNGFVDGVQIISGCTDK
;
A
#
# COMPACT_ATOMS: atom_id res chain seq x y z
N MET A 1 2.26 -18.71 -20.20
CA MET A 1 2.32 -17.35 -19.62
C MET A 1 2.35 -17.50 -18.11
N GLY A 2 3.23 -16.78 -17.42
CA GLY A 2 3.27 -16.79 -15.94
C GLY A 2 1.96 -16.25 -15.34
N ASN A 3 1.67 -16.60 -14.10
CA ASN A 3 0.49 -16.11 -13.40
C ASN A 3 0.71 -14.67 -12.89
N PHE A 4 0.30 -13.67 -13.67
CA PHE A 4 0.42 -12.26 -13.29
C PHE A 4 -0.49 -11.84 -12.14
N ARG A 5 -1.41 -12.70 -11.67
CA ARG A 5 -2.27 -12.39 -10.52
C ARG A 5 -1.55 -12.56 -9.18
N GLU A 6 -0.43 -13.26 -9.14
CA GLU A 6 0.36 -13.43 -7.92
C GLU A 6 1.30 -12.25 -7.70
N VAL A 7 1.54 -11.94 -6.42
CA VAL A 7 2.51 -10.93 -6.01
C VAL A 7 3.87 -11.59 -6.00
N ASN A 8 4.64 -11.37 -7.06
CA ASN A 8 5.94 -11.99 -7.29
C ASN A 8 6.93 -10.95 -7.84
N ASP A 9 8.21 -11.31 -7.85
CA ASP A 9 9.26 -10.48 -8.45
C ASP A 9 9.24 -10.61 -9.97
N ASP A 10 8.50 -9.71 -10.63
CA ASP A 10 8.26 -9.72 -12.07
C ASP A 10 8.16 -8.30 -12.65
N ILE A 11 7.96 -8.22 -13.96
CA ILE A 11 7.86 -6.94 -14.68
C ILE A 11 6.72 -6.04 -14.19
N LEU A 12 5.64 -6.60 -13.62
CA LEU A 12 4.56 -5.78 -13.05
C LEU A 12 5.00 -5.15 -11.74
N ARG A 13 5.86 -5.82 -10.96
CA ARG A 13 6.45 -5.25 -9.74
C ARG A 13 7.34 -4.05 -10.09
N ASP A 14 8.23 -4.22 -11.06
CA ASP A 14 9.10 -3.14 -11.54
C ASP A 14 8.27 -1.95 -12.06
N TRP A 15 7.23 -2.23 -12.84
CA TRP A 15 6.33 -1.20 -13.34
C TRP A 15 5.60 -0.45 -12.22
N LEU A 16 5.11 -1.16 -11.20
CA LEU A 16 4.47 -0.54 -10.04
C LEU A 16 5.46 0.32 -9.24
N SER A 17 6.72 -0.11 -9.08
CA SER A 17 7.75 0.69 -8.42
C SER A 17 8.09 1.97 -9.20
N ILE A 18 8.19 1.91 -10.52
CA ILE A 18 8.40 3.10 -11.36
C ILE A 18 7.19 4.05 -11.24
N ARG A 19 5.97 3.51 -11.30
CA ARG A 19 4.74 4.28 -11.09
C ARG A 19 4.73 4.93 -9.71
N GLU A 20 5.23 4.25 -8.69
CA GLU A 20 5.34 4.82 -7.36
C GLU A 20 6.29 6.03 -7.33
N GLN A 21 7.44 5.91 -7.97
CA GLN A 21 8.42 6.98 -8.05
C GLN A 21 7.96 8.17 -8.92
N GLU A 22 7.28 7.92 -10.04
CA GLU A 22 6.92 8.95 -11.02
C GLU A 22 5.52 9.54 -10.82
N VAL A 23 4.52 8.73 -10.43
CA VAL A 23 3.10 9.13 -10.39
C VAL A 23 2.64 9.57 -9.00
N PHE A 24 3.16 9.00 -7.90
CA PHE A 24 2.86 9.58 -6.57
C PHE A 24 3.48 10.97 -6.39
N CYS A 25 4.35 11.43 -7.28
CA CYS A 25 4.82 12.81 -7.30
C CYS A 25 3.74 13.83 -7.71
N THR A 26 2.56 13.41 -8.18
CA THR A 26 1.45 14.29 -8.57
C THR A 26 0.27 14.23 -7.59
N LEU A 27 0.54 14.31 -6.28
CA LEU A 27 -0.52 14.38 -5.27
C LEU A 27 -1.38 15.65 -5.44
N THR A 28 -2.68 15.47 -5.55
CA THR A 28 -3.66 16.57 -5.53
C THR A 28 -3.93 17.04 -4.09
N GLY A 29 -4.62 18.16 -3.95
CA GLY A 29 -5.07 18.64 -2.64
C GLY A 29 -6.05 17.69 -1.95
N GLU A 30 -6.80 16.90 -2.72
CA GLU A 30 -7.72 15.89 -2.17
C GLU A 30 -6.94 14.69 -1.64
N ASP A 31 -5.94 14.19 -2.39
CA ASP A 31 -5.13 13.04 -1.97
C ASP A 31 -4.44 13.28 -0.62
N LYS A 32 -3.99 14.53 -0.38
CA LYS A 32 -3.38 14.94 0.88
C LYS A 32 -4.33 14.87 2.09
N LYS A 33 -5.65 14.90 1.88
CA LYS A 33 -6.65 14.74 2.97
C LYS A 33 -6.76 13.29 3.45
N HIS A 34 -6.39 12.34 2.61
CA HIS A 34 -6.40 10.89 2.93
C HIS A 34 -5.07 10.43 3.54
N HIS A 35 -4.25 11.35 4.03
CA HIS A 35 -3.00 11.05 4.72
C HIS A 35 -3.27 10.31 6.03
N ILE A 36 -2.44 9.30 6.32
CA ILE A 36 -2.49 8.58 7.59
C ILE A 36 -1.68 9.35 8.62
N TYR A 37 -2.34 9.96 9.60
CA TYR A 37 -1.72 10.75 10.67
C TYR A 37 -1.08 9.87 11.77
N PHE A 38 -0.34 8.83 11.39
CA PHE A 38 0.15 7.81 12.33
C PHE A 38 1.04 8.41 13.42
N ASP A 39 1.97 9.29 13.06
CA ASP A 39 2.90 9.93 13.99
C ASP A 39 2.18 10.81 15.01
N GLU A 40 1.26 11.66 14.55
CA GLU A 40 0.48 12.55 15.42
C GLU A 40 -0.39 11.74 16.40
N LEU A 41 -1.07 10.71 15.90
CA LEU A 41 -1.88 9.82 16.73
C LEU A 41 -1.02 9.08 17.76
N SER A 42 0.15 8.58 17.34
CA SER A 42 1.10 7.89 18.22
C SER A 42 1.61 8.80 19.32
N GLU A 43 1.97 10.05 19.01
CA GLU A 43 2.36 11.05 20.01
C GLU A 43 1.23 11.33 21.01
N ASN A 44 0.01 11.54 20.51
CA ASN A 44 -1.15 11.82 21.36
C ASN A 44 -1.46 10.65 22.30
N ILE A 45 -1.33 9.41 21.81
CA ILE A 45 -1.45 8.21 22.66
C ILE A 45 -0.35 8.20 23.73
N LEU A 46 0.92 8.35 23.33
CA LEU A 46 2.05 8.25 24.26
C LEU A 46 2.04 9.35 25.34
N LYS A 47 1.57 10.55 25.02
CA LYS A 47 1.39 11.65 25.99
C LYS A 47 0.43 11.30 27.13
N ASN A 48 -0.54 10.42 26.88
CA ASN A 48 -1.55 10.00 27.84
C ASN A 48 -1.22 8.65 28.54
N VAL A 49 -0.09 8.03 28.20
CA VAL A 49 0.36 6.76 28.80
C VAL A 49 1.37 7.05 29.93
N PRO A 50 1.24 6.40 31.11
CA PRO A 50 2.24 6.51 32.17
C PRO A 50 3.65 6.17 31.69
N LYS A 51 4.66 6.93 32.11
CA LYS A 51 6.06 6.79 31.65
C LYS A 51 6.60 5.35 31.68
N GLN A 52 6.23 4.58 32.70
CA GLN A 52 6.61 3.17 32.84
C GLN A 52 6.13 2.27 31.68
N ASN A 53 4.99 2.60 31.07
CA ASN A 53 4.36 1.83 30.00
C ASN A 53 4.65 2.39 28.60
N GLN A 54 5.16 3.63 28.48
CA GLN A 54 5.40 4.29 27.20
C GLN A 54 6.31 3.47 26.28
N LYS A 55 7.36 2.83 26.82
CA LYS A 55 8.28 1.99 26.03
C LYS A 55 7.56 0.81 25.38
N TYR A 56 6.65 0.16 26.12
CA TYR A 56 5.88 -0.96 25.59
C TYR A 56 4.88 -0.48 24.53
N VAL A 57 4.12 0.57 24.84
CA VAL A 57 3.11 1.11 23.91
C VAL A 57 3.75 1.59 22.61
N LYS A 58 4.89 2.30 22.68
CA LYS A 58 5.63 2.73 21.49
C LYS A 58 6.00 1.55 20.60
N LYS A 59 6.52 0.46 21.18
CA LYS A 59 6.85 -0.76 20.43
C LYS A 59 5.63 -1.40 19.76
N GLN A 60 4.47 -1.40 20.44
CA GLN A 60 3.23 -1.91 19.83
C GLN A 60 2.75 -1.04 18.67
N LEU A 61 2.87 0.29 18.80
CA LEU A 61 2.56 1.22 17.71
C LEU A 61 3.48 1.00 16.51
N GLU A 62 4.79 0.85 16.71
CA GLU A 62 5.74 0.54 15.62
C GLU A 62 5.41 -0.79 14.91
N ILE A 63 4.99 -1.81 15.66
CA ILE A 63 4.54 -3.10 15.09
C ILE A 63 3.25 -2.90 14.29
N LEU A 64 2.30 -2.13 14.82
CA LEU A 64 1.03 -1.84 14.15
C LEU A 64 1.24 -1.08 12.85
N ASP A 65 2.09 -0.04 12.86
CA ASP A 65 2.45 0.73 11.67
C ASP A 65 3.02 -0.16 10.58
N LYS A 66 4.04 -0.95 10.94
CA LYS A 66 4.67 -1.87 10.00
C LYS A 66 3.66 -2.88 9.44
N ASN A 67 2.85 -3.49 10.30
CA ASN A 67 1.86 -4.47 9.87
C ASN A 67 0.80 -3.86 8.95
N PHE A 68 0.38 -2.64 9.24
CA PHE A 68 -0.59 -1.91 8.43
C PHE A 68 -0.01 -1.53 7.06
N MET A 69 1.23 -1.03 7.02
CA MET A 69 1.92 -0.72 5.76
C MET A 69 2.15 -1.96 4.92
N ASP A 70 2.63 -3.06 5.52
CA ASP A 70 2.80 -4.34 4.82
C ASP A 70 1.47 -4.85 4.23
N TYR A 71 0.37 -4.75 5.00
CA TYR A 71 -0.97 -5.10 4.54
C TYR A 71 -1.40 -4.25 3.34
N LEU A 72 -1.29 -2.92 3.45
CA LEU A 72 -1.69 -2.00 2.39
C LEU A 72 -0.90 -2.24 1.10
N SER A 73 0.43 -2.36 1.20
CA SER A 73 1.29 -2.60 0.04
C SER A 73 0.92 -3.90 -0.67
N TYR A 74 0.78 -5.01 0.06
CA TYR A 74 0.46 -6.31 -0.53
C TYR A 74 -0.92 -6.30 -1.22
N TRP A 75 -1.96 -5.79 -0.54
CA TRP A 75 -3.31 -5.82 -1.09
C TRP A 75 -3.50 -4.83 -2.24
N ASN A 76 -2.87 -3.66 -2.21
CA ASN A 76 -2.88 -2.73 -3.33
C ASN A 76 -2.23 -3.35 -4.56
N GLU A 77 -1.05 -3.94 -4.42
CA GLU A 77 -0.39 -4.64 -5.53
C GLU A 77 -1.25 -5.80 -6.05
N LYS A 78 -1.81 -6.62 -5.16
CA LYS A 78 -2.72 -7.71 -5.52
C LYS A 78 -3.93 -7.19 -6.29
N TYR A 79 -4.54 -6.09 -5.85
CA TYR A 79 -5.69 -5.48 -6.51
C TYR A 79 -5.34 -5.00 -7.92
N TYR A 80 -4.25 -4.25 -8.07
CA TYR A 80 -3.79 -3.75 -9.37
C TYR A 80 -3.47 -4.89 -10.35
N ARG A 81 -2.79 -5.93 -9.87
CA ARG A 81 -2.47 -7.11 -10.68
C ARG A 81 -3.72 -7.81 -11.20
N ASN A 82 -4.72 -8.02 -10.34
CA ASN A 82 -5.97 -8.64 -10.75
C ASN A 82 -6.72 -7.77 -11.77
N GLY A 83 -6.86 -6.46 -11.50
CA GLY A 83 -7.50 -5.54 -12.43
C GLY A 83 -6.78 -5.45 -13.79
N PHE A 84 -5.44 -5.48 -13.80
CA PHE A 84 -4.66 -5.54 -15.05
C PHE A 84 -4.96 -6.80 -15.86
N VAL A 85 -4.92 -7.97 -15.21
CA VAL A 85 -5.21 -9.24 -15.89
C VAL A 85 -6.66 -9.27 -16.41
N ASP A 86 -7.62 -8.80 -15.63
CA ASP A 86 -9.03 -8.70 -16.04
C ASP A 86 -9.16 -7.81 -17.28
N GLY A 87 -8.50 -6.65 -17.30
CA GLY A 87 -8.50 -5.72 -18.44
C GLY A 87 -7.92 -6.33 -19.71
N VAL A 88 -6.78 -7.03 -19.61
CA VAL A 88 -6.17 -7.72 -20.76
C VAL A 88 -7.10 -8.80 -21.30
N GLN A 89 -7.74 -9.58 -20.42
CA GLN A 89 -8.67 -10.64 -20.82
C GLN A 89 -9.90 -10.08 -21.56
N ILE A 90 -10.43 -8.93 -21.11
CA ILE A 90 -11.52 -8.25 -21.81
C ILE A 90 -11.10 -7.85 -23.22
N ILE A 91 -9.92 -7.26 -23.38
CA ILE A 91 -9.41 -6.82 -24.69
C ILE A 91 -9.19 -8.01 -25.62
N SER A 92 -8.54 -9.08 -25.14
CA SER A 92 -8.32 -10.28 -25.95
C SER A 92 -9.64 -10.90 -26.43
N GLY A 93 -10.66 -10.96 -25.56
CA GLY A 93 -11.98 -11.45 -25.94
C GLY A 93 -12.70 -10.59 -26.99
N CYS A 94 -12.31 -9.33 -27.18
CA CYS A 94 -12.80 -8.48 -28.25
C CYS A 94 -12.05 -8.67 -29.58
N THR A 95 -10.77 -9.05 -29.54
CA THR A 95 -9.94 -9.29 -30.73
C THR A 95 -10.10 -10.69 -31.31
N ASP A 96 -10.62 -11.64 -30.53
CA ASP A 96 -10.89 -13.02 -30.94
C ASP A 96 -12.23 -13.18 -31.71
N LYS A 97 -12.85 -12.07 -32.12
CA LYS A 97 -14.06 -12.00 -32.97
C LYS A 97 -13.72 -11.59 -34.39
#